data_AF-A0A7W9LZX2-F1
#
_entry.id   AF-A0A7W9LZX2-F1
#
_cell.length_a   1.000
_cell.length_b   1.000
_cell.length_c   1.000
_cell.angle_alpha   90.00
_cell.angle_beta   90.00
_cell.angle_gamma   90.00
#
_symmetry.space_group_name_H-M   'P 1'
#
loop_
_entity.id
_entity.type
_entity.pdbx_description
1 polymer ?
#
loop_
_entity_poly.entity_id
_entity_poly.type
_entity_poly.pdbx_seq_one_letter_code
_entity_poly.pdbx_strand_id
1 'polypeptide(L)' 'MDRSRSKLTANLAVGNAKPVSLGSSTGSGNSWDIKSSWSDSDLASTSTSTIAGGRDSAGNIRPSTFLQAKNYARLGARI' A
#
# COMPACT_ATOMS: atom_id res chain seq x y z
N MET A 1 -9.74 22.96 -18.52
CA MET A 1 -9.22 21.61 -18.24
C MET A 1 -9.62 21.25 -16.83
N ASP A 2 -10.70 20.48 -16.67
CA ASP A 2 -11.07 19.94 -15.35
C ASP A 2 -9.98 18.98 -14.90
N ARG A 3 -9.26 19.36 -13.84
CA ARG A 3 -8.31 18.49 -13.15
C ARG A 3 -8.93 18.14 -11.82
N SER A 4 -9.58 16.99 -11.73
CA SER A 4 -10.07 16.46 -10.46
C SER A 4 -8.88 16.28 -9.52
N ARG A 5 -8.91 16.96 -8.36
CA ARG A 5 -7.89 16.82 -7.32
C ARG A 5 -8.19 15.60 -6.47
N SER A 6 -7.21 14.73 -6.28
CA SER A 6 -7.33 13.58 -5.39
C SER A 6 -6.87 13.91 -3.97
N LYS A 7 -7.39 13.16 -3.00
CA LYS A 7 -6.90 13.14 -1.61
C LYS A 7 -6.39 11.74 -1.29
N LEU A 8 -5.09 11.60 -1.07
CA LEU A 8 -4.41 10.32 -0.82
C LEU A 8 -4.22 10.12 0.68
N THR A 9 -4.81 9.07 1.23
CA THR A 9 -4.65 8.73 2.64
C THR A 9 -4.25 7.27 2.83
N ALA A 10 -3.36 7.03 3.79
CA ALA A 10 -2.94 5.70 4.20
C ALA A 10 -2.40 4.81 3.06
N ASN A 11 -1.77 5.39 2.04
CA ASN A 11 -1.16 4.64 0.95
C ASN A 11 0.22 4.10 1.36
N LEU A 12 0.54 2.88 0.91
CA LEU A 12 1.82 2.23 1.12
C LEU A 12 2.62 2.23 -0.20
N ALA A 13 3.84 2.75 -0.15
CA ALA A 13 4.83 2.72 -1.22
C ALA A 13 6.15 2.21 -0.64
N VAL A 14 6.77 1.24 -1.30
CA VAL A 14 7.93 0.48 -0.78
C VAL A 14 8.93 0.30 -1.91
N GLY A 15 10.23 0.45 -1.62
CA GLY A 15 11.28 0.24 -2.63
C GLY A 15 11.26 1.26 -3.78
N ASN A 16 10.70 2.46 -3.56
CA ASN A 16 10.61 3.47 -4.60
C ASN A 16 12.00 3.99 -5.02
N ALA A 17 12.30 3.92 -6.31
CA ALA A 17 13.50 4.55 -6.88
C ALA A 17 13.43 6.09 -6.91
N LYS A 18 12.21 6.66 -6.89
CA LYS A 18 11.96 8.11 -6.87
C LYS A 18 10.91 8.47 -5.81
N PRO A 19 11.02 9.65 -5.16
CA PRO A 19 10.01 10.13 -4.23
C PRO A 19 8.63 10.27 -4.89
N VAL A 20 7.57 10.13 -4.07
CA VAL A 20 6.18 10.33 -4.52
C VAL A 20 5.94 11.81 -4.82
N SER A 21 5.36 12.11 -5.99
CA SER A 21 4.96 13.47 -6.39
C SER A 21 3.45 13.51 -6.60
N LEU A 22 2.75 14.38 -5.86
CA LEU A 22 1.28 14.46 -5.86
C LEU A 22 0.71 15.45 -6.88
N GLY A 23 1.57 16.27 -7.51
CA GLY A 23 1.12 17.37 -8.38
C GLY A 23 0.19 18.32 -7.63
N SER A 24 -1.01 18.56 -8.18
CA SER A 24 -2.05 19.40 -7.53
C SER A 24 -2.93 18.65 -6.52
N SER A 25 -2.67 17.36 -6.27
CA SER A 25 -3.39 16.55 -5.28
C SER A 25 -2.82 16.76 -3.89
N THR A 26 -3.56 16.32 -2.87
CA THR A 26 -3.12 16.39 -1.47
C THR A 26 -3.05 14.99 -0.88
N GLY A 27 -2.27 14.81 0.19
CA GLY A 27 -2.22 13.55 0.90
C GLY A 27 -1.69 13.70 2.33
N SER A 28 -2.14 12.81 3.21
CA SER A 28 -1.64 12.72 4.57
C SER A 28 -1.73 11.30 5.12
N GLY A 29 -0.84 10.96 6.05
CA GLY A 29 -0.79 9.65 6.69
C GLY A 29 -0.41 8.52 5.74
N ASN A 30 0.24 8.83 4.62
CA ASN A 30 0.81 7.85 3.71
C ASN A 30 2.20 7.41 4.19
N SER A 31 2.69 6.31 3.67
CA SER A 31 4.05 5.79 3.93
C SER A 31 5.15 6.86 3.79
N TRP A 32 5.09 7.69 2.75
CA TRP A 32 6.05 8.78 2.50
C TRP A 32 5.91 9.98 3.45
N ASP A 33 4.80 10.08 4.21
CA ASP A 33 4.61 11.09 5.26
C ASP A 33 5.17 10.59 6.61
N ILE A 34 5.32 9.28 6.79
CA ILE A 34 5.60 8.63 8.08
C ILE A 34 7.10 8.32 8.25
N LYS A 35 7.75 7.81 7.20
CA LYS A 35 9.17 7.40 7.24
C LYS A 35 9.83 7.74 5.92
N SER A 36 11.13 8.05 5.96
CA SER A 36 11.94 8.40 4.78
C SER A 36 12.14 7.24 3.79
N SER A 37 12.09 5.98 4.25
CA SER A 37 12.25 4.81 3.39
C SER A 37 11.45 3.61 3.93
N TRP A 38 10.90 2.84 3.01
CA TRP A 38 10.21 1.58 3.27
C TRP A 38 10.85 0.47 2.45
N SER A 39 11.13 -0.65 3.09
CA SER A 39 11.79 -1.81 2.52
C SER A 39 11.02 -3.09 2.83
N ASP A 40 11.43 -4.21 2.24
CA ASP A 40 10.88 -5.54 2.51
C ASP A 40 10.93 -5.90 4.01
N SER A 41 11.92 -5.39 4.75
CA SER A 41 12.04 -5.63 6.19
C SER A 41 10.90 -5.02 7.02
N ASP A 42 10.27 -3.95 6.50
CA ASP A 42 9.13 -3.27 7.11
C ASP A 42 7.79 -4.02 6.86
N LEU A 43 7.80 -5.03 5.99
CA LEU A 43 6.63 -5.80 5.57
C LEU A 43 6.57 -7.17 6.24
N ALA A 44 5.35 -7.66 6.46
CA ALA A 44 5.10 -8.99 7.00
C ALA A 44 5.49 -10.10 6.00
N SER A 45 5.25 -9.89 4.71
CA SER A 45 5.63 -10.81 3.64
C SER A 45 5.74 -10.11 2.29
N THR A 46 6.67 -10.53 1.45
CA THR A 46 6.79 -10.19 0.02
C THR A 46 6.63 -11.43 -0.88
N SER A 47 6.16 -12.54 -0.33
CA SER A 47 5.93 -13.78 -1.09
C SER A 47 4.64 -13.70 -1.89
N THR A 48 4.74 -13.68 -3.22
CA THR A 48 3.57 -13.60 -4.13
C THR A 48 2.70 -14.85 -4.11
N SER A 49 3.22 -15.98 -3.62
CA SER A 49 2.47 -17.24 -3.51
C SER A 49 1.20 -17.14 -2.67
N THR A 50 1.11 -16.17 -1.76
CA THR A 50 -0.04 -15.98 -0.87
C THR A 50 -1.20 -15.22 -1.52
N ILE A 51 -0.96 -14.55 -2.66
CA ILE A 51 -1.98 -13.85 -3.44
C ILE A 51 -2.24 -14.51 -4.81
N ALA A 52 -1.44 -15.52 -5.16
CA ALA A 52 -1.64 -16.31 -6.36
C ALA A 52 -2.75 -17.35 -6.16
N GLY A 53 -3.56 -17.58 -7.18
CA GLY A 53 -4.60 -18.61 -7.21
C GLY A 53 -6.03 -18.06 -7.21
N GLY A 54 -6.99 -18.98 -7.12
CA GLY A 54 -8.42 -18.64 -7.14
C GLY A 54 -8.89 -17.86 -5.90
N ARG A 55 -10.06 -17.25 -6.01
CA ARG A 55 -10.83 -16.70 -4.88
C ARG A 55 -11.33 -17.83 -3.96
N ASP A 56 -11.88 -17.49 -2.80
CA ASP A 56 -12.59 -18.47 -1.98
C ASP A 56 -13.90 -18.93 -2.66
N SER A 57 -14.60 -19.91 -2.07
CA SER A 57 -15.85 -20.44 -2.61
C SER A 57 -17.00 -19.42 -2.65
N ALA A 58 -16.89 -18.31 -1.92
CA ALA A 58 -17.83 -17.20 -1.94
C ALA A 58 -17.40 -16.07 -2.90
N GLY A 59 -16.27 -16.22 -3.59
CA GLY A 59 -15.74 -15.22 -4.52
C GLY A 59 -14.91 -14.11 -3.86
N ASN A 60 -14.58 -14.21 -2.58
CA ASN A 60 -13.74 -13.22 -1.90
C ASN A 60 -12.26 -13.38 -2.25
N ILE A 61 -11.53 -12.26 -2.16
CA ILE A 61 -10.07 -12.31 -2.13
C ILE A 61 -9.66 -13.00 -0.83
N ARG A 62 -8.77 -14.00 -0.90
CA ARG A 62 -8.30 -14.71 0.28
C ARG A 62 -7.44 -13.79 1.16
N PRO A 63 -7.62 -13.79 2.50
CA PRO A 63 -6.73 -13.07 3.40
C PRO A 63 -5.27 -13.45 3.20
N SER A 64 -4.38 -12.46 3.22
CA SER A 64 -2.94 -12.63 3.02
C SER A 64 -2.17 -11.54 3.75
N THR A 65 -0.94 -11.86 4.17
CA THR A 65 0.02 -10.93 4.77
C THR A 65 0.95 -10.27 3.73
N PHE A 66 0.75 -10.55 2.44
CA PHE A 66 1.53 -9.97 1.35
C PHE A 66 1.42 -8.45 1.34
N LEU A 67 2.57 -7.77 1.38
CA LEU A 67 2.69 -6.31 1.44
C LEU A 67 1.96 -5.66 2.61
N GLN A 68 1.72 -6.39 3.70
CA GLN A 68 1.18 -5.82 4.93
C GLN A 68 2.30 -5.18 5.77
N ALA A 69 2.14 -3.91 6.18
CA ALA A 69 3.11 -3.23 7.03
C ALA A 69 3.06 -3.73 8.50
N LYS A 70 4.21 -4.10 9.08
CA LYS A 70 4.29 -4.72 10.42
C LYS A 70 3.75 -3.84 11.55
N ASN A 71 4.17 -2.57 11.60
CA ASN A 71 3.87 -1.66 12.71
C ASN A 71 2.84 -0.58 12.34
N TYR A 72 2.25 -0.67 11.14
CA TYR A 72 1.38 0.35 10.58
C TYR A 72 0.20 -0.30 9.86
N ALA A 73 -0.61 -1.07 10.60
CA ALA A 73 -1.71 -1.89 10.06
C ALA A 73 -2.77 -1.12 9.25
N ARG A 74 -2.82 0.22 9.36
CA ARG A 74 -3.74 1.07 8.58
C ARG A 74 -3.20 1.45 7.20
N LEU A 75 -1.91 1.27 6.93
CA LEU A 75 -1.29 1.58 5.65
C LEU A 75 -1.52 0.46 4.63
N GLY A 76 -1.83 0.86 3.40
CA GLY A 76 -1.96 -0.04 2.26
C GLY A 76 -3.32 -0.76 2.19
N ALA A 77 -3.32 -1.88 1.46
CA ALA A 77 -4.51 -2.68 1.23
C ALA A 77 -4.94 -3.43 2.50
N ARG A 78 -6.26 -3.58 2.66
CA ARG A 78 -6.92 -4.28 3.76
C ARG A 78 -8.16 -5.00 3.21
N ILE A 79 -8.42 -6.20 3.73
CA ILE A 79 -9.62 -7.00 3.45
C ILE A 79 -10.68 -6.72 4.50
#